data_AF-A0A1T3NRV2-F1
#
_entry.id   AF-A0A1T3NRV2-F1
#
_cell.length_a   1.000
_cell.length_b   1.000
_cell.length_c   1.000
_cell.angle_alpha   90.00
_cell.angle_beta   90.00
_cell.angle_gamma   90.00
#
_symmetry.space_group_name_H-M   'P 1'
#
loop_
_entity.id
_entity.type
_entity.pdbx_description
1 polymer ?
#
loop_
_entity_poly.entity_id
_entity_poly.type
_entity_poly.pdbx_seq_one_letter_code
_entity_poly.pdbx_strand_id
1 'polypeptide(L)'
;MIDERGEGRRGVLKGAVVAAVGAGLLAAGSSGTAGAAEEWKPRAADHDDPASGRVRVAVLLYQGVTALDAIGPYEVLCRVPGARVSMVARRAGRILTDTGQVALIAERSLREVRGVDVLLVPGGGPGMVTASRDAETLDWIRRMHRTTTWTTSVCTGSLILGAAGLLRGLPATTYWASRGQLATFGAVYTPGRFVEAGKIITAAGVSAGIDMALHLTSRLTNDRVAQAAQLAVEYDPDPPYDTGSPEKADAELRALALKLIEDSAAR
;
A
#
# COMPACT_ATOMS: atom_id res chain seq x y z
N MET A 1 -11.02 26.22 -63.49
CA MET A 1 -11.42 27.52 -62.90
C MET A 1 -11.87 27.24 -61.47
N ILE A 2 -11.47 28.09 -60.55
CA ILE A 2 -11.15 27.85 -59.13
C ILE A 2 -12.40 27.76 -58.23
N ASP A 3 -12.18 27.29 -56.98
CA ASP A 3 -12.89 27.53 -55.70
C ASP A 3 -14.00 26.56 -55.26
N GLU A 4 -14.24 26.25 -53.97
CA GLU A 4 -13.51 26.12 -52.69
C GLU A 4 -14.60 25.96 -51.57
N ARG A 5 -14.29 25.23 -50.48
CA ARG A 5 -14.89 25.30 -49.11
C ARG A 5 -16.38 24.88 -48.96
N GLY A 6 -16.85 24.29 -47.86
CA GLY A 6 -16.31 24.09 -46.52
C GLY A 6 -17.29 23.29 -45.63
N GLU A 7 -16.84 23.02 -44.41
CA GLU A 7 -17.24 21.99 -43.45
C GLU A 7 -18.61 22.15 -42.74
N GLY A 8 -19.05 21.06 -42.09
CA GLY A 8 -19.50 21.13 -40.69
C GLY A 8 -21.00 20.96 -40.41
N ARG A 9 -21.39 19.84 -39.78
CA ARG A 9 -22.67 19.72 -39.06
C ARG A 9 -22.44 19.18 -37.64
N ARG A 10 -22.41 20.11 -36.68
CA ARG A 10 -22.65 19.85 -35.25
C ARG A 10 -24.17 19.79 -35.01
N GLY A 11 -24.65 18.71 -34.40
CA GLY A 11 -25.98 18.64 -33.78
C GLY A 11 -25.82 18.62 -32.26
N VAL A 12 -26.27 19.68 -31.59
CA VAL A 12 -26.27 19.84 -30.12
C VAL A 12 -27.56 19.27 -29.55
N LEU A 13 -27.44 18.49 -28.49
CA LEU A 13 -28.51 17.88 -27.69
C LEU A 13 -29.33 18.93 -26.93
N LYS A 14 -30.66 18.75 -26.99
CA LYS A 14 -31.67 19.40 -26.12
C LYS A 14 -31.85 18.57 -24.85
N GLY A 15 -32.16 19.23 -23.73
CA GLY A 15 -33.02 18.65 -22.69
C GLY A 15 -32.51 18.80 -21.26
N ALA A 16 -33.16 19.67 -20.51
CA ALA A 16 -32.90 20.05 -19.12
C ALA A 16 -33.41 19.04 -18.08
N VAL A 17 -32.81 19.05 -16.88
CA VAL A 17 -33.55 18.98 -15.61
C VAL A 17 -32.87 19.91 -14.60
N VAL A 18 -33.58 20.94 -14.18
CA VAL A 18 -33.30 21.76 -13.00
C VAL A 18 -34.29 21.35 -11.93
N ALA A 19 -33.80 20.95 -10.76
CA ALA A 19 -34.58 20.92 -9.53
C ALA A 19 -33.76 21.62 -8.44
N ALA A 20 -34.20 22.83 -8.11
CA ALA A 20 -33.78 23.57 -6.94
C ALA A 20 -34.68 23.15 -5.76
N VAL A 21 -34.08 22.80 -4.63
CA VAL A 21 -34.72 22.90 -3.32
C VAL A 21 -33.84 23.81 -2.48
N GLY A 22 -34.40 24.97 -2.15
CA GLY A 22 -33.76 25.97 -1.32
C GLY A 22 -34.18 25.89 0.14
N ALA A 23 -33.43 26.69 0.90
CA ALA A 23 -33.75 27.33 2.17
C ALA A 23 -33.64 26.51 3.46
N GLY A 24 -32.63 26.90 4.26
CA GLY A 24 -32.89 27.26 5.64
C GLY A 24 -31.90 26.69 6.64
N LEU A 25 -30.84 27.43 6.97
CA LEU A 25 -30.29 27.38 8.33
C LEU A 25 -29.86 28.76 8.80
N LEU A 26 -30.54 29.18 9.86
CA LEU A 26 -30.31 30.36 10.67
C LEU A 26 -28.90 30.33 11.26
N ALA A 27 -28.19 31.45 11.12
CA ALA A 27 -27.03 31.75 11.93
C ALA A 27 -27.50 32.11 13.35
N ALA A 28 -27.21 31.24 14.32
CA ALA A 28 -27.22 31.56 15.73
C ALA A 28 -26.02 30.84 16.37
N GLY A 29 -25.19 31.61 17.05
CA GLY A 29 -23.83 31.22 17.41
C GLY A 29 -23.70 30.13 18.47
N SER A 30 -22.51 29.57 18.53
CA SER A 30 -21.76 29.46 19.77
C SER A 30 -20.28 29.51 19.42
N SER A 31 -19.53 30.35 20.12
CA SER A 31 -18.08 30.28 20.18
C SER A 31 -17.71 28.97 20.89
N GLY A 32 -17.74 27.88 20.14
CA GLY A 32 -17.19 26.60 20.56
C GLY A 32 -15.68 26.77 20.65
N THR A 33 -15.15 26.73 21.87
CA THR A 33 -13.74 26.41 22.10
C THR A 33 -13.41 25.21 21.24
N ALA A 34 -12.45 25.35 20.32
CA ALA A 34 -11.90 24.22 19.58
C ALA A 34 -11.55 23.14 20.60
N GLY A 35 -12.35 22.07 20.65
CA GLY A 35 -12.11 20.95 21.53
C GLY A 35 -10.70 20.46 21.23
N ALA A 36 -9.84 20.44 22.23
CA ALA A 36 -8.56 19.76 22.12
C ALA A 36 -8.85 18.38 21.53
N ALA A 37 -8.23 18.08 20.38
CA ALA A 37 -8.42 16.81 19.69
C ALA A 37 -8.31 15.69 20.72
N GLU A 38 -9.40 14.95 20.89
CA GLU A 38 -9.53 13.90 21.90
C GLU A 38 -8.32 12.97 21.79
N GLU A 39 -7.63 12.74 22.91
CA GLU A 39 -6.41 11.94 22.93
C GLU A 39 -6.72 10.56 22.36
N TRP A 40 -6.16 10.24 21.19
CA TRP A 40 -6.34 8.96 20.53
C TRP A 40 -5.93 7.82 21.48
N LYS A 41 -6.89 7.00 21.89
CA LYS A 41 -6.65 5.80 22.70
C LYS A 41 -6.72 4.56 21.81
N PRO A 42 -5.69 3.69 21.80
CA PRO A 42 -5.72 2.46 21.03
C PRO A 42 -6.88 1.55 21.49
N ARG A 43 -7.58 0.92 20.53
CA ARG A 43 -8.68 -0.04 20.82
C ARG A 43 -8.11 -1.34 21.39
N ALA A 44 -8.88 -1.98 22.29
CA ALA A 44 -8.47 -3.17 23.03
C ALA A 44 -8.28 -4.44 22.18
N ALA A 45 -7.54 -5.40 22.75
CA ALA A 45 -6.75 -6.45 22.11
C ALA A 45 -7.48 -7.72 21.61
N ASP A 46 -8.76 -7.68 21.24
CA ASP A 46 -9.48 -8.85 20.67
C ASP A 46 -8.97 -9.29 19.28
N HIS A 47 -7.90 -8.66 18.79
CA HIS A 47 -7.30 -8.88 17.48
C HIS A 47 -6.47 -10.17 17.37
N ASP A 48 -6.03 -10.73 18.49
CA ASP A 48 -5.07 -11.84 18.48
C ASP A 48 -5.69 -13.19 18.85
N ASP A 49 -7.00 -13.27 19.15
CA ASP A 49 -7.69 -14.53 19.46
C ASP A 49 -7.67 -15.49 18.25
N PRO A 50 -6.87 -16.57 18.31
CA PRO A 50 -6.78 -17.55 17.22
C PRO A 50 -8.10 -18.34 17.06
N ALA A 51 -8.95 -18.38 18.10
CA ALA A 51 -10.22 -19.11 18.08
C ALA A 51 -11.34 -18.34 17.35
N SER A 52 -11.14 -17.04 17.06
CA SER A 52 -12.13 -16.20 16.39
C SER A 52 -12.39 -16.59 14.93
N GLY A 53 -11.52 -17.39 14.31
CA GLY A 53 -11.60 -17.79 12.90
C GLY A 53 -11.42 -16.63 11.91
N ARG A 54 -11.01 -15.45 12.37
CA ARG A 54 -10.82 -14.23 11.57
C ARG A 54 -9.41 -14.14 11.02
N VAL A 55 -9.27 -13.74 9.75
CA VAL A 55 -7.95 -13.49 9.14
C VAL A 55 -7.32 -12.24 9.75
N ARG A 56 -6.17 -12.38 10.39
CA ARG A 56 -5.41 -11.27 10.99
C ARG A 56 -4.29 -10.83 10.07
N VAL A 57 -4.30 -9.55 9.73
CA VAL A 57 -3.29 -8.91 8.90
C VAL A 57 -2.53 -7.89 9.74
N ALA A 58 -1.21 -7.99 9.80
CA ALA A 58 -0.35 -6.93 10.31
C ALA A 58 0.35 -6.20 9.16
N VAL A 59 0.20 -4.88 9.13
CA VAL A 59 0.93 -4.00 8.23
C VAL A 59 2.04 -3.32 9.04
N LEU A 60 3.29 -3.62 8.70
CA LEU A 60 4.43 -3.00 9.38
C LEU A 60 4.55 -1.53 8.97
N LEU A 61 4.58 -0.62 9.94
CA LEU A 61 4.89 0.79 9.74
C LEU A 61 6.25 1.12 10.38
N TYR A 62 6.97 2.03 9.74
CA TYR A 62 8.23 2.59 10.21
C TYR A 62 8.40 4.00 9.65
N GLN A 63 9.25 4.82 10.28
CA GLN A 63 9.48 6.20 9.82
C GLN A 63 10.00 6.20 8.39
N GLY A 64 9.39 7.00 7.51
CA GLY A 64 9.73 7.05 6.10
C GLY A 64 9.18 5.87 5.28
N VAL A 65 8.09 5.24 5.74
CA VAL A 65 7.32 4.29 4.93
C VAL A 65 6.62 5.02 3.78
N THR A 66 6.58 4.41 2.60
CA THR A 66 5.77 4.91 1.48
C THR A 66 4.30 4.65 1.79
N ALA A 67 3.48 5.71 1.84
CA ALA A 67 2.10 5.60 2.30
C ALA A 67 1.28 4.56 1.51
N LEU A 68 1.37 4.61 0.17
CA LEU A 68 0.58 3.76 -0.71
C LEU A 68 0.98 2.28 -0.65
N ASP A 69 2.23 1.96 -0.28
CA ASP A 69 2.67 0.59 -0.08
C ASP A 69 1.95 -0.09 1.08
N ALA A 70 1.59 0.68 2.12
CA ALA A 70 0.80 0.20 3.24
C ALA A 70 -0.70 0.27 2.92
N ILE A 71 -1.17 1.42 2.42
CA ILE A 71 -2.60 1.71 2.27
C ILE A 71 -3.24 1.01 1.07
N GLY A 72 -2.52 0.84 -0.05
CA GLY A 72 -3.05 0.17 -1.24
C GLY A 72 -3.48 -1.27 -0.96
N PRO A 73 -2.60 -2.14 -0.43
CA PRO A 73 -3.00 -3.48 -0.01
C PRO A 73 -4.04 -3.47 1.12
N TYR A 74 -3.93 -2.56 2.10
CA TYR A 74 -4.89 -2.42 3.19
C TYR A 74 -6.32 -2.22 2.67
N GLU A 75 -6.49 -1.35 1.67
CA GLU A 75 -7.80 -1.00 1.10
C GLU A 75 -8.50 -2.24 0.53
N VAL A 76 -7.75 -3.14 -0.11
CA VAL A 76 -8.30 -4.42 -0.59
C VAL A 76 -8.51 -5.42 0.55
N LEU A 77 -7.49 -5.63 1.40
CA LEU A 77 -7.50 -6.68 2.42
C LEU A 77 -8.57 -6.45 3.50
N CYS A 78 -9.00 -5.21 3.75
CA CYS A 78 -10.08 -4.94 4.68
C CYS A 78 -11.47 -5.35 4.16
N ARG A 79 -11.62 -5.70 2.86
CA ARG A 79 -12.83 -6.30 2.28
C ARG A 79 -12.85 -7.83 2.32
N VAL A 80 -11.76 -8.48 2.76
CA VAL A 80 -11.75 -9.93 2.97
C VAL A 80 -12.73 -10.27 4.11
N PRO A 81 -13.70 -11.19 3.89
CA PRO A 81 -14.68 -11.55 4.91
C PRO A 81 -14.03 -11.96 6.24
N GLY A 82 -14.44 -11.29 7.32
CA GLY A 82 -13.92 -11.55 8.67
C GLY A 82 -12.51 -11.02 8.94
N ALA A 83 -11.82 -10.43 7.96
CA ALA A 83 -10.46 -9.95 8.17
C ALA A 83 -10.39 -8.78 9.15
N ARG A 84 -9.23 -8.68 9.80
CA ARG A 84 -8.84 -7.58 10.68
C ARG A 84 -7.43 -7.14 10.28
N VAL A 85 -7.33 -5.93 9.74
CA VAL A 85 -6.06 -5.33 9.37
C VAL A 85 -5.64 -4.37 10.47
N SER A 86 -4.39 -4.48 10.91
CA SER A 86 -3.83 -3.68 11.99
C SER A 86 -2.52 -3.04 11.56
N MET A 87 -2.36 -1.77 11.89
CA MET A 87 -1.12 -1.03 11.66
C MET A 87 -0.19 -1.23 12.86
N VAL A 88 1.02 -1.74 12.62
CA VAL A 88 1.94 -2.16 13.67
C VAL A 88 3.31 -1.53 13.46
N ALA A 89 3.89 -0.93 14.49
CA ALA A 89 5.24 -0.35 14.42
C ALA A 89 6.09 -0.77 15.62
N ARG A 90 7.38 -0.42 15.63
CA ARG A 90 8.27 -0.65 16.79
C ARG A 90 7.66 -0.15 18.11
N ARG A 91 7.01 1.01 18.07
CA ARG A 91 6.16 1.56 19.13
C ARG A 91 4.86 2.03 18.50
N ALA A 92 3.74 1.85 19.20
CA ALA A 92 2.46 2.44 18.78
C ALA A 92 2.57 3.97 18.72
N GLY A 93 1.79 4.58 17.84
CA GLY A 93 1.72 6.03 17.67
C GLY A 93 1.91 6.49 16.22
N ARG A 94 2.21 7.78 16.08
CA ARG A 94 2.29 8.46 14.78
C ARG A 94 3.59 8.15 14.04
N ILE A 95 3.47 7.71 12.79
CA ILE A 95 4.57 7.38 11.89
C ILE A 95 4.52 8.30 10.68
N LEU A 96 5.57 9.08 10.45
CA LEU A 96 5.65 9.97 9.32
C LEU A 96 6.02 9.18 8.06
N THR A 97 5.35 9.47 6.95
CA THR A 97 5.63 8.84 5.64
C THR A 97 6.87 9.45 4.99
N ASP A 98 7.36 8.82 3.93
CA ASP A 98 8.58 9.23 3.20
C ASP A 98 8.56 10.65 2.62
N THR A 99 7.38 11.21 2.36
CA THR A 99 7.23 12.61 1.91
C THR A 99 7.17 13.64 3.03
N GLY A 100 7.12 13.20 4.29
CA GLY A 100 7.06 14.11 5.44
C GLY A 100 5.71 14.83 5.66
N GLN A 101 4.74 14.68 4.75
CA GLN A 101 3.49 15.47 4.75
C GLN A 101 2.30 14.73 5.37
N VAL A 102 2.29 13.40 5.28
CA VAL A 102 1.22 12.55 5.83
C VAL A 102 1.81 11.66 6.92
N ALA A 103 1.03 11.43 7.97
CA ALA A 103 1.36 10.43 8.98
C ALA A 103 0.29 9.33 9.05
N LEU A 104 0.76 8.10 9.26
CA LEU A 104 -0.08 6.95 9.56
C LEU A 104 0.00 6.65 11.06
N ILE A 105 -1.05 6.06 11.62
CA ILE A 105 -1.09 5.69 13.04
C ILE A 105 -0.87 4.19 13.17
N ALA A 106 0.20 3.80 13.85
CA ALA A 106 0.37 2.44 14.34
C ALA A 106 -0.43 2.28 15.62
N GLU A 107 -1.47 1.46 15.58
CA GLU A 107 -2.35 1.21 16.72
C GLU A 107 -1.67 0.33 17.77
N ARG A 108 -0.71 -0.49 17.33
CA ARG A 108 -0.02 -1.49 18.15
C ARG A 108 1.49 -1.46 17.95
N SER A 109 2.20 -1.84 18.99
CA SER A 109 3.63 -2.10 18.96
C SER A 109 3.94 -3.54 18.52
N LEU A 110 5.17 -3.79 18.04
CA LEU A 110 5.63 -5.14 17.69
C LEU A 110 5.55 -6.13 18.87
N ARG A 111 5.60 -5.64 20.11
CA ARG A 111 5.57 -6.47 21.33
C ARG A 111 4.17 -6.96 21.69
N GLU A 112 3.15 -6.23 21.23
CA GLU A 112 1.75 -6.55 21.47
C GLU A 112 1.25 -7.63 20.50
N VAL A 113 1.79 -7.69 19.29
CA VAL A 113 1.37 -8.64 18.25
C VAL A 113 2.09 -9.98 18.40
N ARG A 114 1.33 -11.03 18.74
CA ARG A 114 1.89 -12.37 19.03
C ARG A 114 1.82 -13.34 17.85
N GLY A 115 0.92 -13.11 16.92
CA GLY A 115 0.81 -13.89 15.69
C GLY A 115 -0.21 -13.30 14.74
N VAL A 116 0.04 -13.46 13.45
CA VAL A 116 -0.86 -13.02 12.36
C VAL A 116 -0.87 -14.06 11.26
N ASP A 117 -1.93 -14.04 10.47
CA ASP A 117 -2.09 -14.95 9.33
C ASP A 117 -1.43 -14.36 8.09
N VAL A 118 -1.46 -13.03 7.96
CA VAL A 118 -0.77 -12.26 6.91
C VAL A 118 0.12 -11.19 7.54
N LEU A 119 1.40 -11.17 7.15
CA LEU A 119 2.31 -10.06 7.39
C LEU A 119 2.51 -9.28 6.10
N LEU A 120 2.32 -7.96 6.11
CA LEU A 120 2.61 -7.04 5.01
C LEU A 120 3.76 -6.11 5.40
N VAL A 121 4.86 -6.18 4.64
CA VAL A 121 6.04 -5.31 4.81
C VAL A 121 6.10 -4.29 3.67
N PRO A 122 5.65 -3.04 3.86
CA PRO A 122 5.72 -2.01 2.84
C PRO A 122 7.16 -1.54 2.60
N GLY A 123 7.38 -0.92 1.44
CA GLY A 123 8.59 -0.19 1.15
C GLY A 123 8.59 1.23 1.70
N GLY A 124 9.63 1.93 1.33
CA GLY A 124 9.94 3.27 1.79
C GLY A 124 11.20 3.78 1.08
N GLY A 125 11.38 5.09 1.14
CA GLY A 125 12.61 5.76 0.73
C GLY A 125 13.76 5.49 1.73
N PRO A 126 14.48 6.52 2.20
CA PRO A 126 15.59 6.35 3.14
C PRO A 126 15.22 5.59 4.43
N GLY A 127 13.97 5.69 4.88
CA GLY A 127 13.46 5.00 6.07
C GLY A 127 13.57 3.47 6.02
N MET A 128 13.47 2.87 4.83
CA MET A 128 13.63 1.43 4.62
C MET A 128 15.05 0.95 4.99
N VAL A 129 16.08 1.77 4.76
CA VAL A 129 17.47 1.44 5.14
C VAL A 129 17.61 1.31 6.66
N THR A 130 16.95 2.18 7.42
CA THR A 130 16.93 2.10 8.87
C THR A 130 16.16 0.87 9.34
N ALA A 131 14.97 0.61 8.78
CA ALA A 131 14.15 -0.54 9.14
C ALA A 131 14.85 -1.89 8.84
N SER A 132 15.58 -1.97 7.72
CA SER A 132 16.35 -3.18 7.34
C SER A 132 17.60 -3.42 8.20
N ARG A 133 17.96 -2.50 9.09
CA ARG A 133 19.06 -2.63 10.07
C ARG A 133 18.59 -2.72 11.52
N ASP A 134 17.30 -2.51 11.78
CA ASP A 134 16.73 -2.54 13.12
C ASP A 134 16.50 -3.99 13.57
N ALA A 135 17.34 -4.48 14.48
CA ALA A 135 17.29 -5.87 14.94
C ALA A 135 15.93 -6.26 15.55
N GLU A 136 15.29 -5.37 16.30
CA GLU A 136 13.97 -5.63 16.91
C GLU A 136 12.90 -5.88 15.84
N THR A 137 12.91 -5.07 14.77
CA THR A 137 12.02 -5.22 13.60
C THR A 137 12.32 -6.50 12.83
N LEU A 138 13.59 -6.77 12.49
CA LEU A 138 13.96 -7.97 11.73
C LEU A 138 13.62 -9.26 12.50
N ASP A 139 13.88 -9.29 13.81
CA ASP A 139 13.54 -10.44 14.63
C ASP A 139 12.03 -10.62 14.75
N TRP A 140 11.26 -9.53 14.87
CA TRP A 140 9.81 -9.62 14.84
C TRP A 140 9.28 -10.17 13.51
N ILE A 141 9.81 -9.71 12.37
CA ILE A 141 9.46 -10.25 11.04
C ILE A 141 9.74 -11.75 10.99
N ARG A 142 10.92 -12.21 11.44
CA ARG A 142 11.25 -13.64 11.51
C ARG A 142 10.28 -14.42 12.40
N ARG A 143 9.86 -13.85 13.54
CA ARG A 143 8.89 -14.49 14.43
C ARG A 143 7.52 -14.62 13.77
N MET A 144 6.99 -13.56 13.19
CA MET A 144 5.70 -13.58 12.50
C MET A 144 5.74 -14.53 11.29
N HIS A 145 6.81 -14.48 10.50
CA HIS A 145 6.96 -15.36 9.34
C HIS A 145 6.78 -16.83 9.70
N ARG A 146 7.28 -17.30 10.84
CA ARG A 146 7.12 -18.71 11.27
C ARG A 146 5.66 -19.13 11.41
N THR A 147 4.76 -18.23 11.81
CA THR A 147 3.35 -18.54 12.08
C THR A 147 2.41 -18.07 10.98
N THR A 148 2.82 -17.14 10.11
CA THR A 148 1.98 -16.64 9.02
C THR A 148 1.65 -17.72 8.00
N THR A 149 0.44 -17.65 7.48
CA THR A 149 0.02 -18.28 6.22
C THR A 149 0.66 -17.57 5.04
N TRP A 150 0.78 -16.23 5.09
CA TRP A 150 1.42 -15.43 4.06
C TRP A 150 2.33 -14.36 4.64
N THR A 151 3.55 -14.24 4.11
CA THR A 151 4.44 -13.11 4.35
C THR A 151 4.61 -12.33 3.06
N THR A 152 4.23 -11.07 3.05
CA THR A 152 4.21 -10.27 1.84
C THR A 152 5.02 -8.99 1.99
N SER A 153 5.41 -8.43 0.84
CA SER A 153 6.04 -7.11 0.81
C SER A 153 5.66 -6.34 -0.44
N VAL A 154 5.73 -5.01 -0.36
CA VAL A 154 5.57 -4.12 -1.52
C VAL A 154 6.85 -3.31 -1.71
N CYS A 155 7.20 -3.01 -2.96
CA CYS A 155 8.31 -2.13 -3.32
C CYS A 155 9.63 -2.58 -2.67
N THR A 156 10.35 -1.66 -2.04
CA THR A 156 11.58 -1.92 -1.29
C THR A 156 11.39 -2.70 0.01
N GLY A 157 10.16 -2.99 0.44
CA GLY A 157 9.88 -3.82 1.61
C GLY A 157 10.43 -5.25 1.48
N SER A 158 10.56 -5.74 0.23
CA SER A 158 11.25 -7.00 -0.08
C SER A 158 12.71 -6.99 0.38
N LEU A 159 13.38 -5.84 0.42
CA LEU A 159 14.75 -5.72 0.93
C LEU A 159 14.80 -5.90 2.45
N ILE A 160 13.75 -5.49 3.18
CA ILE A 160 13.62 -5.76 4.61
C ILE A 160 13.41 -7.26 4.84
N LEU A 161 12.60 -7.94 4.02
CA LEU A 161 12.49 -9.40 4.06
C LEU A 161 13.82 -10.09 3.74
N GLY A 162 14.56 -9.57 2.77
CA GLY A 162 15.92 -10.00 2.43
C GLY A 162 16.89 -9.86 3.61
N ALA A 163 16.89 -8.71 4.29
CA ALA A 163 17.67 -8.46 5.50
C ALA A 163 17.25 -9.35 6.68
N ALA A 164 15.96 -9.71 6.76
CA ALA A 164 15.46 -10.72 7.69
C ALA A 164 15.94 -12.15 7.33
N GLY A 165 16.58 -12.34 6.18
CA GLY A 165 17.12 -13.62 5.72
C GLY A 165 16.07 -14.53 5.05
N LEU A 166 14.90 -13.99 4.71
CA LEU A 166 13.75 -14.78 4.27
C LEU A 166 13.74 -15.06 2.76
N LEU A 167 14.56 -14.37 1.97
CA LEU A 167 14.52 -14.45 0.50
C LEU A 167 15.68 -15.23 -0.13
N ARG A 168 16.56 -15.83 0.67
CA ARG A 168 17.74 -16.54 0.15
C ARG A 168 17.33 -17.71 -0.75
N GLY A 169 17.76 -17.67 -2.01
CA GLY A 169 17.48 -18.67 -3.04
C GLY A 169 16.06 -18.59 -3.62
N LEU A 170 15.23 -17.63 -3.20
CA LEU A 170 13.84 -17.52 -3.64
C LEU A 170 13.68 -16.51 -4.78
N PRO A 171 12.76 -16.75 -5.74
CA PRO A 171 12.37 -15.74 -6.69
C PRO A 171 11.62 -14.60 -5.99
N ALA A 172 12.01 -13.36 -6.28
CA ALA A 172 11.38 -12.17 -5.70
C ALA A 172 11.45 -10.96 -6.65
N THR A 173 10.50 -10.04 -6.52
CA THR A 173 10.52 -8.72 -7.16
C THR A 173 10.65 -7.61 -6.12
N THR A 174 10.93 -6.38 -6.57
CA THR A 174 11.09 -5.19 -5.72
C THR A 174 10.84 -3.92 -6.53
N TYR A 175 11.07 -2.75 -5.95
CA TYR A 175 11.06 -1.48 -6.67
C TYR A 175 12.04 -1.48 -7.84
N TRP A 176 11.66 -0.87 -8.96
CA TRP A 176 12.43 -0.98 -10.20
C TRP A 176 13.87 -0.46 -10.10
N ALA A 177 14.10 0.60 -9.33
CA ALA A 177 15.45 1.14 -9.13
C ALA A 177 16.29 0.34 -8.12
N SER A 178 15.66 -0.56 -7.38
CA SER A 178 16.28 -1.37 -6.32
C SER A 178 16.48 -2.84 -6.71
N ARG A 179 16.20 -3.22 -7.96
CA ARG A 179 16.29 -4.62 -8.45
C ARG A 179 17.64 -5.27 -8.13
N GLY A 180 18.73 -4.55 -8.34
CA GLY A 180 20.09 -5.04 -8.08
C GLY A 180 20.39 -5.34 -6.61
N GLN A 181 19.64 -4.76 -5.67
CA GLN A 181 19.87 -4.94 -4.24
C GLN A 181 19.34 -6.28 -3.70
N LEU A 182 18.40 -6.93 -4.41
CA LEU A 182 17.89 -8.25 -4.01
C LEU A 182 18.98 -9.33 -4.00
N ALA A 183 19.91 -9.27 -4.95
CA ALA A 183 21.01 -10.23 -5.07
C ALA A 183 21.92 -10.22 -3.83
N THR A 184 22.09 -9.06 -3.17
CA THR A 184 22.84 -8.92 -1.93
C THR A 184 22.28 -9.78 -0.78
N PHE A 185 20.98 -10.09 -0.82
CA PHE A 185 20.30 -10.95 0.15
C PHE A 185 20.15 -12.40 -0.33
N GLY A 186 20.75 -12.74 -1.48
CA GLY A 186 20.68 -14.06 -2.10
C GLY A 186 19.34 -14.36 -2.78
N ALA A 187 18.48 -13.36 -2.98
CA ALA A 187 17.23 -13.52 -3.71
C ALA A 187 17.47 -13.50 -5.23
N VAL A 188 16.66 -14.25 -5.97
CA VAL A 188 16.70 -14.28 -7.44
C VAL A 188 15.69 -13.26 -7.96
N TYR A 189 16.19 -12.14 -8.49
CA TYR A 189 15.29 -11.14 -9.07
C TYR A 189 14.45 -11.75 -10.19
N THR A 190 13.13 -11.64 -10.07
CA THR A 190 12.15 -12.15 -11.03
C THR A 190 11.23 -10.98 -11.42
N PRO A 191 11.13 -10.62 -12.72
CA PRO A 191 10.27 -9.53 -13.15
C PRO A 191 8.79 -9.90 -13.01
N GLY A 192 7.98 -8.92 -12.63
CA GLY A 192 6.54 -9.10 -12.45
C GLY A 192 6.01 -8.03 -11.51
N ARG A 193 4.72 -7.72 -11.64
CA ARG A 193 4.01 -6.84 -10.70
C ARG A 193 3.99 -7.45 -9.29
N PHE A 194 3.89 -8.76 -9.19
CA PHE A 194 4.16 -9.53 -7.98
C PHE A 194 4.72 -10.91 -8.33
N VAL A 195 5.41 -11.52 -7.37
CA VAL A 195 6.05 -12.83 -7.49
C VAL A 195 5.72 -13.62 -6.22
N GLU A 196 5.12 -14.79 -6.38
CA GLU A 196 4.81 -15.74 -5.31
C GLU A 196 5.89 -16.85 -5.26
N ALA A 197 6.42 -17.10 -4.07
CA ALA A 197 7.41 -18.12 -3.78
C ALA A 197 7.05 -18.84 -2.47
N GLY A 198 6.36 -19.98 -2.58
CA GLY A 198 5.82 -20.68 -1.42
C GLY A 198 4.81 -19.80 -0.68
N LYS A 199 5.10 -19.49 0.60
CA LYS A 199 4.25 -18.59 1.40
C LYS A 199 4.68 -17.11 1.39
N ILE A 200 5.65 -16.76 0.55
CA ILE A 200 6.12 -15.38 0.40
C ILE A 200 5.57 -14.79 -0.91
N ILE A 201 5.01 -13.59 -0.86
CA ILE A 201 4.65 -12.83 -2.06
C ILE A 201 5.34 -11.47 -2.01
N THR A 202 6.17 -11.18 -3.01
CA THR A 202 6.79 -9.86 -3.15
C THR A 202 6.10 -9.11 -4.29
N ALA A 203 5.72 -7.85 -4.07
CA ALA A 203 5.17 -6.97 -5.09
C ALA A 203 6.19 -5.89 -5.48
N ALA A 204 6.11 -5.44 -6.72
CA ALA A 204 6.96 -4.40 -7.29
C ALA A 204 6.62 -3.01 -6.70
N GLY A 205 6.88 -1.93 -7.44
CA GLY A 205 6.72 -0.57 -6.93
C GLY A 205 5.29 -0.19 -6.60
N VAL A 206 5.12 0.38 -5.39
CA VAL A 206 4.00 1.24 -4.99
C VAL A 206 2.61 0.64 -5.22
N SER A 207 1.95 0.97 -6.33
CA SER A 207 0.60 0.48 -6.63
C SER A 207 0.54 -1.03 -6.87
N ALA A 208 1.71 -1.67 -7.09
CA ALA A 208 1.83 -3.12 -7.23
C ALA A 208 1.19 -3.91 -6.09
N GLY A 209 1.18 -3.33 -4.89
CA GLY A 209 0.56 -3.91 -3.71
C GLY A 209 -0.95 -4.14 -3.83
N ILE A 210 -1.67 -3.37 -4.66
CA ILE A 210 -3.12 -3.52 -4.85
C ILE A 210 -3.42 -4.85 -5.56
N ASP A 211 -2.80 -5.14 -6.71
CA ASP A 211 -3.04 -6.39 -7.42
C ASP A 211 -2.54 -7.59 -6.62
N MET A 212 -1.42 -7.44 -5.91
CA MET A 212 -0.94 -8.47 -4.99
C MET A 212 -1.99 -8.78 -3.92
N ALA A 213 -2.66 -7.76 -3.38
CA ALA A 213 -3.73 -7.93 -2.40
C ALA A 213 -5.00 -8.55 -2.99
N LEU A 214 -5.33 -8.28 -4.25
CA LEU A 214 -6.42 -8.95 -4.98
C LEU A 214 -6.12 -10.44 -5.19
N HIS A 215 -4.90 -10.76 -5.63
CA HIS A 215 -4.43 -12.13 -5.73
C HIS A 215 -4.46 -12.83 -4.37
N LEU A 216 -3.93 -12.19 -3.33
CA LEU A 216 -3.93 -12.72 -1.96
C LEU A 216 -5.36 -12.92 -1.43
N THR A 217 -6.30 -12.05 -1.78
CA THR A 217 -7.73 -12.21 -1.42
C THR A 217 -8.29 -13.52 -1.98
N SER A 218 -7.99 -13.86 -3.25
CA SER A 218 -8.38 -15.16 -3.81
C SER A 218 -7.75 -16.32 -3.03
N ARG A 219 -6.46 -16.20 -2.67
CA ARG A 219 -5.74 -17.23 -1.91
C ARG A 219 -6.23 -17.42 -0.48
N LEU A 220 -6.75 -16.38 0.16
CA LEU A 220 -7.37 -16.44 1.48
C LEU A 220 -8.82 -16.92 1.42
N THR A 221 -9.45 -16.83 0.25
CA THR A 221 -10.89 -17.11 0.08
C THR A 221 -11.15 -17.87 -1.22
N ASN A 222 -11.56 -17.17 -2.29
CA ASN A 222 -11.75 -17.68 -3.64
C ASN A 222 -11.81 -16.51 -4.66
N ASP A 223 -11.77 -16.83 -5.95
CA ASP A 223 -11.78 -15.84 -7.03
C ASP A 223 -13.00 -14.93 -7.03
N ARG A 224 -14.17 -15.44 -6.63
CA ARG A 224 -15.40 -14.64 -6.65
C ARG A 224 -15.36 -13.51 -5.62
N VAL A 225 -14.78 -13.78 -4.45
CA VAL A 225 -14.55 -12.75 -3.41
C VAL A 225 -13.50 -11.75 -3.87
N ALA A 226 -12.43 -12.20 -4.54
CA ALA A 226 -11.41 -11.29 -5.09
C ALA A 226 -11.99 -10.34 -6.16
N GLN A 227 -12.80 -10.87 -7.09
CA GLN A 227 -13.53 -10.06 -8.08
C GLN A 227 -14.50 -9.06 -7.42
N ALA A 228 -15.22 -9.50 -6.38
CA ALA A 228 -16.10 -8.62 -5.63
C ALA A 228 -15.33 -7.52 -4.89
N ALA A 229 -14.17 -7.84 -4.30
CA ALA A 229 -13.29 -6.85 -3.67
C ALA A 229 -12.75 -5.85 -4.70
N GLN A 230 -12.33 -6.30 -5.88
CA GLN A 230 -11.92 -5.44 -6.99
C GLN A 230 -13.03 -4.45 -7.38
N LEU A 231 -14.26 -4.93 -7.55
CA LEU A 231 -15.42 -4.10 -7.87
C LEU A 231 -15.78 -3.14 -6.72
N ALA A 232 -15.69 -3.59 -5.47
CA ALA A 232 -16.05 -2.79 -4.30
C ALA A 232 -15.16 -1.54 -4.11
N VAL A 233 -13.93 -1.58 -4.63
CA VAL A 233 -13.01 -0.43 -4.63
C VAL A 233 -12.86 0.18 -6.03
N GLU A 234 -13.66 -0.25 -6.99
CA GLU A 234 -13.63 0.19 -8.40
C GLU A 234 -12.22 0.17 -8.99
N TYR A 235 -11.46 -0.90 -8.73
CA TYR A 235 -10.11 -1.05 -9.25
C TYR A 235 -10.11 -1.48 -10.72
N ASP A 236 -10.38 -0.51 -11.59
CA ASP A 236 -10.31 -0.57 -13.06
C ASP A 236 -9.36 0.55 -13.57
N PRO A 237 -8.04 0.40 -13.38
CA PRO A 237 -7.11 1.49 -13.65
C PRO A 237 -6.96 1.75 -15.16
N ASP A 238 -7.16 3.02 -15.56
CA ASP A 238 -6.87 3.54 -16.91
C ASP A 238 -5.87 4.71 -16.83
N PRO A 239 -4.56 4.43 -16.68
CA PRO A 239 -3.55 5.47 -16.53
C PRO A 239 -3.43 6.33 -17.80
N PRO A 240 -3.30 7.66 -17.69
CA PRO A 240 -3.20 8.56 -18.86
C PRO A 240 -1.86 8.45 -19.62
N TYR A 241 -0.90 7.67 -19.12
CA TYR A 241 0.42 7.47 -19.72
C TYR A 241 0.86 6.01 -19.57
N ASP A 242 1.62 5.48 -20.53
CA ASP A 242 2.13 4.09 -20.52
C ASP A 242 3.59 3.98 -20.03
N THR A 243 4.00 4.82 -19.08
CA THR A 243 5.40 4.91 -18.60
C THR A 243 5.60 4.36 -17.18
N GLY A 244 4.61 3.61 -16.67
CA GLY A 244 4.64 3.01 -15.32
C GLY A 244 5.64 1.86 -15.13
N SER A 245 6.35 1.45 -16.18
CA SER A 245 7.41 0.42 -16.14
C SER A 245 8.69 1.01 -16.72
N PRO A 246 9.87 0.74 -16.13
CA PRO A 246 11.15 1.26 -16.62
C PRO A 246 11.53 0.71 -18.00
N GLU A 247 10.91 -0.38 -18.45
CA GLU A 247 11.07 -0.93 -19.79
C GLU A 247 10.38 -0.07 -20.86
N LYS A 248 9.41 0.78 -20.45
CA LYS A 248 8.65 1.68 -21.33
C LYS A 248 9.10 3.15 -21.22
N ALA A 249 10.12 3.43 -20.40
CA ALA A 249 10.64 4.77 -20.14
C ALA A 249 12.09 4.89 -20.62
N ASP A 250 12.41 6.00 -21.29
CA ASP A 250 13.79 6.30 -21.68
C ASP A 250 14.67 6.64 -20.47
N ALA A 251 15.97 6.84 -20.71
CA ALA A 251 16.93 7.13 -19.64
C ALA A 251 16.66 8.48 -18.94
N GLU A 252 16.23 9.49 -19.69
CA GLU A 252 15.96 10.82 -19.17
C GLU A 252 14.74 10.81 -18.24
N LEU A 253 13.66 10.16 -18.67
CA LEU A 253 12.44 10.02 -17.88
C LEU A 253 12.68 9.21 -16.60
N ARG A 254 13.50 8.14 -16.66
CA ARG A 254 13.90 7.38 -15.47
C ARG A 254 14.71 8.23 -14.48
N ALA A 255 15.65 9.05 -14.99
CA ALA A 255 16.42 9.96 -14.14
C ALA A 255 15.53 11.04 -13.51
N LEU A 256 14.60 11.62 -14.28
CA LEU A 256 13.62 12.59 -13.78
C LEU A 256 12.73 11.96 -12.70
N ALA A 257 12.24 10.74 -12.90
CA ALA A 257 11.42 10.05 -11.92
C ALA A 257 12.13 9.87 -10.57
N LEU A 258 13.42 9.50 -10.58
CA LEU A 258 14.22 9.39 -9.35
C LEU A 258 14.42 10.75 -8.68
N LYS A 259 14.70 11.79 -9.46
CA LYS A 259 14.82 13.16 -8.94
C LYS A 259 13.52 13.63 -8.28
N LEU A 260 12.36 13.37 -8.89
CA LEU A 260 11.06 13.74 -8.31
C LEU A 260 10.81 13.07 -6.96
N ILE A 261 11.23 11.80 -6.81
CA ILE A 261 11.14 11.08 -5.53
C ILE A 261 12.05 11.74 -4.49
N GLU A 262 13.30 12.03 -4.83
CA GLU A 262 14.26 12.69 -3.94
C GLU A 262 13.77 14.08 -3.51
N ASP A 263 13.38 14.93 -4.47
CA ASP A 263 12.86 16.28 -4.22
C ASP A 263 11.60 16.24 -3.32
N SER A 264 10.77 15.21 -3.46
CA SER A 264 9.56 15.06 -2.65
C SER A 264 9.81 14.68 -1.20
N ALA A 265 10.89 13.96 -0.92
CA ALA A 265 11.28 13.55 0.43
C ALA A 265 12.01 14.66 1.21
N ALA A 266 12.50 15.69 0.50
CA ALA A 266 13.27 16.80 1.08
C ALA A 266 12.42 18.02 1.49
N ARG A 267 11.10 18.00 1.24
CA ARG A 267 10.17 19.09 1.56
C ARG A 267 9.67 19.04 3.00
#